data_AF-A0A942GM49-F1
#
_entry.id   AF-A0A942GM49-F1
#
_cell.length_a   1.000
_cell.length_b   1.000
_cell.length_c   1.000
_cell.angle_alpha   90.00
_cell.angle_beta   90.00
_cell.angle_gamma   90.00
#
_symmetry.space_group_name_H-M   'P 1'
#
loop_
_entity.id
_entity.type
_entity.pdbx_description
1 polymer ?
#
loop_
_entity_poly.entity_id
_entity_poly.type
_entity_poly.pdbx_seq_one_letter_code
_entity_poly.pdbx_strand_id
1 'polypeptide(L)'
;MTVFEQQQLGKTLWAIADDLRGAMNADDFRDYMLSFLFLRYLSDNYETAAKKELGKDYPQQKEDDKRIPLSVWYEINKADVAEFEKQMRRKIHYVIEPPYLWSNIAELARMQKGELLGTLQDGFKYIENHSFDSTFQGLFSEINLSSDKLGRTYEERNARLCTIIQKIAEGISKFSTNTDILGDAYEYLIGQFAAGSGKKAG
;
A
#
# COMPACT_ATOMS: atom_id res chain seq x y z
N MET A 1 -20.86 1.52 -8.35
CA MET A 1 -20.72 2.72 -7.52
C MET A 1 -20.82 3.94 -8.39
N THR A 2 -21.24 5.06 -7.81
CA THR A 2 -21.51 6.29 -8.58
C THR A 2 -20.26 7.15 -8.65
N VAL A 3 -20.15 7.98 -9.69
CA VAL A 3 -19.08 9.01 -9.86
C VAL A 3 -18.87 9.88 -8.61
N PHE A 4 -19.91 9.98 -7.77
CA PHE A 4 -19.88 10.68 -6.50
C PHE A 4 -18.95 10.04 -5.46
N GLU A 5 -18.94 8.71 -5.32
CA GLU A 5 -18.09 8.01 -4.34
C GLU A 5 -16.60 8.14 -4.70
N GLN A 6 -16.28 8.15 -5.99
CA GLN A 6 -14.94 8.36 -6.53
C GLN A 6 -14.40 9.76 -6.20
N GLN A 7 -15.18 10.82 -6.47
CA GLN A 7 -14.80 12.20 -6.14
C GLN A 7 -14.67 12.40 -4.62
N GLN A 8 -15.48 11.72 -3.83
CA GLN A 8 -15.44 11.79 -2.37
C GLN A 8 -14.16 11.17 -1.80
N LEU A 9 -13.70 10.03 -2.34
CA LEU A 9 -12.43 9.41 -1.96
C LEU A 9 -11.26 10.30 -2.34
N GLY A 10 -11.24 10.80 -3.58
CA GLY A 10 -10.22 11.74 -4.04
C GLY A 10 -10.11 12.99 -3.16
N LYS A 11 -11.24 13.60 -2.80
CA LYS A 11 -11.29 14.73 -1.86
C LYS A 11 -10.80 14.37 -0.46
N THR A 12 -11.15 13.18 0.02
CA THR A 12 -10.70 12.69 1.35
C THR A 12 -9.18 12.53 1.36
N LEU A 13 -8.61 11.91 0.33
CA LEU A 13 -7.17 11.72 0.18
C LEU A 13 -6.44 13.05 0.01
N TRP A 14 -7.03 14.01 -0.71
CA TRP A 14 -6.49 15.36 -0.83
C TRP A 14 -6.50 16.11 0.51
N ALA A 15 -7.59 16.02 1.28
CA ALA A 15 -7.66 16.64 2.61
C ALA A 15 -6.61 16.06 3.56
N ILE A 16 -6.44 14.73 3.56
CA ILE A 16 -5.37 14.06 4.30
C ILE A 16 -4.00 14.56 3.84
N ALA A 17 -3.81 14.76 2.54
CA ALA A 17 -2.55 15.30 2.01
C ALA A 17 -2.29 16.73 2.46
N ASP A 18 -3.30 17.59 2.48
CA ASP A 18 -3.16 18.97 2.94
C ASP A 18 -2.82 19.04 4.44
N ASP A 19 -3.45 18.16 5.24
CA ASP A 19 -3.21 18.07 6.68
C ASP A 19 -1.80 17.53 7.03
N LEU A 20 -1.27 16.59 6.24
CA LEU A 20 -0.07 15.83 6.59
C LEU A 20 1.21 16.27 5.88
N ARG A 21 1.10 16.99 4.76
CA ARG A 21 2.28 17.44 3.99
C ARG A 21 3.21 18.30 4.83
N GLY A 22 2.68 19.16 5.70
CA GLY A 22 3.49 20.04 6.55
C GLY A 22 4.55 20.80 5.74
N ALA A 23 5.84 20.52 5.99
CA ALA A 23 6.97 21.10 5.26
C ALA A 23 7.22 20.51 3.86
N MET A 24 6.52 19.45 3.47
CA MET A 24 6.61 18.83 2.13
C MET A 24 5.79 19.63 1.14
N ASN A 25 6.29 19.77 -0.10
CA ASN A 25 5.47 20.36 -1.16
C ASN A 25 4.43 19.31 -1.63
N ALA A 26 3.44 19.78 -2.40
CA ALA A 26 2.35 18.93 -2.86
C ALA A 26 2.83 17.79 -3.78
N ASP A 27 3.83 18.06 -4.61
CA ASP A 27 4.41 17.07 -5.54
C ASP A 27 5.13 15.94 -4.80
N ASP A 28 5.97 16.26 -3.80
CA ASP A 28 6.65 15.26 -2.99
C ASP A 28 5.61 14.36 -2.33
N PHE A 29 4.58 14.97 -1.69
CA PHE A 29 3.57 14.22 -0.95
C PHE A 29 2.68 13.37 -1.87
N ARG A 30 2.39 13.82 -3.09
CA ARG A 30 1.72 13.03 -4.12
C ARG A 30 2.43 11.69 -4.30
N ASP A 31 3.74 11.71 -4.44
CA ASP A 31 4.49 10.51 -4.80
C ASP A 31 4.40 9.45 -3.67
N TYR A 32 4.30 9.89 -2.40
CA TYR A 32 3.95 8.99 -1.28
C TYR A 32 2.54 8.43 -1.40
N MET A 33 1.55 9.30 -1.62
CA MET A 33 0.14 8.89 -1.73
C MET A 33 -0.06 7.86 -2.84
N LEU A 34 0.48 8.13 -4.02
CA LEU A 34 0.37 7.23 -5.18
C LEU A 34 1.06 5.90 -4.89
N SER A 35 2.28 5.92 -4.34
CA SER A 35 3.01 4.69 -3.99
C SER A 35 2.25 3.83 -2.97
N PHE A 36 1.66 4.44 -1.94
CA PHE A 36 0.90 3.71 -0.92
C PHE A 36 -0.44 3.18 -1.42
N LEU A 37 -1.15 3.95 -2.25
CA LEU A 37 -2.37 3.47 -2.92
C LEU A 37 -2.06 2.30 -3.86
N PHE A 38 -0.93 2.36 -4.55
CA PHE A 38 -0.50 1.29 -5.43
C PHE A 38 -0.09 0.03 -4.64
N LEU A 39 0.64 0.18 -3.54
CA LEU A 39 0.94 -0.93 -2.63
C LEU A 39 -0.35 -1.59 -2.11
N ARG A 40 -1.33 -0.76 -1.69
CA ARG A 40 -2.64 -1.23 -1.28
C ARG A 40 -3.33 -2.02 -2.39
N TYR A 41 -3.37 -1.47 -3.59
CA TYR A 41 -3.99 -2.13 -4.74
C TYR A 41 -3.40 -3.52 -5.00
N LEU A 42 -2.07 -3.62 -5.05
CA LEU A 42 -1.39 -4.90 -5.27
C LEU A 42 -1.67 -5.88 -4.12
N SER A 43 -1.66 -5.40 -2.88
CA SER A 43 -1.91 -6.22 -1.70
C SER A 43 -3.34 -6.76 -1.67
N ASP A 44 -4.34 -5.89 -1.85
CA ASP A 44 -5.77 -6.26 -1.84
C ASP A 44 -6.08 -7.29 -2.95
N ASN A 45 -5.51 -7.09 -4.15
CA ASN A 45 -5.66 -8.03 -5.26
C ASN A 45 -4.96 -9.36 -4.98
N TYR A 46 -3.74 -9.33 -4.42
CA TYR A 46 -3.00 -10.54 -4.03
C TYR A 46 -3.75 -11.35 -2.95
N GLU A 47 -4.20 -10.70 -1.88
CA GLU A 47 -4.94 -11.35 -0.78
C GLU A 47 -6.28 -11.92 -1.29
N THR A 48 -6.97 -11.21 -2.16
CA THR A 48 -8.22 -11.69 -2.78
C THR A 48 -7.98 -12.94 -3.64
N ALA A 49 -6.93 -12.93 -4.45
CA ALA A 49 -6.55 -14.06 -5.27
C ALA A 49 -6.08 -15.25 -4.42
N ALA A 50 -5.28 -15.00 -3.38
CA ALA A 50 -4.82 -16.02 -2.42
C ALA A 50 -6.00 -16.67 -1.70
N LYS A 51 -6.97 -15.87 -1.25
CA LYS A 51 -8.21 -16.36 -0.62
C LYS A 51 -9.03 -17.23 -1.57
N LYS A 52 -9.13 -16.85 -2.84
CA LYS A 52 -9.82 -17.64 -3.86
C LYS A 52 -9.07 -18.95 -4.15
N GLU A 53 -7.75 -18.91 -4.17
CA GLU A 53 -6.90 -20.06 -4.46
C GLU A 53 -6.93 -21.10 -3.35
N LEU A 54 -6.71 -20.65 -2.12
CA LEU A 54 -6.68 -21.51 -0.95
C LEU A 54 -8.08 -21.99 -0.54
N GLY A 55 -9.13 -21.25 -0.92
CA GLY A 55 -10.51 -21.65 -0.69
C GLY A 55 -10.79 -21.95 0.79
N LYS A 56 -11.01 -23.22 1.12
CA LYS A 56 -11.28 -23.68 2.50
C LYS A 56 -10.03 -23.68 3.39
N ASP A 57 -8.85 -23.76 2.80
CA ASP A 57 -7.58 -23.77 3.52
C ASP A 57 -7.14 -22.35 3.90
N TYR A 58 -7.81 -21.31 3.35
CA TYR A 58 -7.57 -19.94 3.75
C TYR A 58 -8.03 -19.72 5.20
N PRO A 59 -7.14 -19.29 6.12
CA PRO A 59 -7.51 -19.08 7.51
C PRO A 59 -8.64 -18.06 7.64
N GLN A 60 -9.58 -18.34 8.53
CA GLN A 60 -10.63 -17.37 8.86
C GLN A 60 -10.08 -16.37 9.86
N GLN A 61 -10.36 -15.10 9.62
CA GLN A 61 -10.07 -14.05 10.59
C GLN A 61 -10.96 -14.26 11.82
N LYS A 62 -10.36 -14.48 12.99
CA LYS A 62 -11.09 -14.55 14.26
C LYS A 62 -11.18 -13.14 14.83
N GLU A 63 -12.28 -12.81 15.52
CA GLU A 63 -12.48 -11.47 16.10
C GLU A 63 -11.34 -11.06 17.05
N ASP A 64 -10.76 -12.03 17.76
CA ASP A 64 -9.64 -11.81 18.70
C ASP A 64 -8.24 -11.98 18.08
N ASP A 65 -8.15 -12.44 16.83
CA ASP A 65 -6.86 -12.66 16.14
C ASP A 65 -6.63 -11.57 15.09
N LYS A 66 -5.76 -10.61 15.45
CA LYS A 66 -5.39 -9.49 14.58
C LYS A 66 -4.34 -9.84 13.53
N ARG A 67 -3.85 -11.09 13.51
CA ARG A 67 -2.92 -11.52 12.47
C ARG A 67 -3.61 -11.58 11.13
N ILE A 68 -2.87 -11.23 10.10
CA ILE A 68 -3.33 -11.32 8.71
C ILE A 68 -3.52 -12.80 8.40
N PRO A 69 -4.70 -13.23 7.91
CA PRO A 69 -4.96 -14.63 7.65
C PRO A 69 -3.94 -15.31 6.74
N LEU A 70 -3.45 -14.59 5.72
CA LEU A 70 -2.42 -15.12 4.83
C LEU A 70 -1.07 -15.30 5.54
N SER A 71 -0.72 -14.45 6.50
CA SER A 71 0.50 -14.66 7.33
C SER A 71 0.42 -15.96 8.10
N VAL A 72 -0.75 -16.25 8.71
CA VAL A 72 -0.98 -17.50 9.44
C VAL A 72 -0.84 -18.70 8.52
N TRP A 73 -1.36 -18.62 7.29
CA TRP A 73 -1.24 -19.70 6.31
C TRP A 73 0.23 -19.97 5.93
N TYR A 74 1.02 -18.92 5.69
CA TYR A 74 2.45 -19.03 5.38
C TYR A 74 3.23 -19.68 6.54
N GLU A 75 2.91 -19.33 7.78
CA GLU A 75 3.58 -19.86 8.97
C GLU A 75 3.35 -21.37 9.16
N ILE A 76 2.12 -21.84 8.92
CA ILE A 76 1.74 -23.24 9.15
C ILE A 76 2.03 -24.16 7.95
N ASN A 77 2.05 -23.62 6.71
CA ASN A 77 2.22 -24.40 5.47
C ASN A 77 3.56 -24.14 4.78
N LYS A 78 4.66 -23.98 5.53
CA LYS A 78 5.99 -23.64 4.98
C LYS A 78 6.46 -24.53 3.83
N ALA A 79 6.07 -25.81 3.85
CA ALA A 79 6.41 -26.76 2.79
C ALA A 79 5.68 -26.47 1.45
N ASP A 80 4.49 -25.88 1.53
CA ASP A 80 3.61 -25.64 0.38
C ASP A 80 3.73 -24.21 -0.17
N VAL A 81 4.30 -23.27 0.60
CA VAL A 81 4.47 -21.86 0.21
C VAL A 81 5.09 -21.70 -1.17
N ALA A 82 6.17 -22.43 -1.47
CA ALA A 82 6.87 -22.29 -2.75
C ALA A 82 6.01 -22.67 -3.97
N GLU A 83 5.21 -23.75 -3.86
CA GLU A 83 4.32 -24.17 -4.95
C GLU A 83 3.10 -23.25 -5.03
N PHE A 84 2.58 -22.80 -3.90
CA PHE A 84 1.52 -21.80 -3.84
C PHE A 84 1.94 -20.49 -4.54
N GLU A 85 3.10 -19.94 -4.21
CA GLU A 85 3.63 -18.72 -4.84
C GLU A 85 3.80 -18.88 -6.34
N LYS A 86 4.27 -20.05 -6.81
CA LYS A 86 4.37 -20.36 -8.23
C LYS A 86 3.00 -20.37 -8.92
N GLN A 87 1.97 -20.90 -8.26
CA GLN A 87 0.59 -20.84 -8.77
C GLN A 87 0.08 -19.40 -8.80
N MET A 88 0.37 -18.60 -7.78
CA MET A 88 0.00 -17.19 -7.73
C MET A 88 0.64 -16.38 -8.87
N ARG A 89 1.94 -16.58 -9.14
CA ARG A 89 2.62 -15.96 -10.30
C ARG A 89 1.97 -16.33 -11.63
N ARG A 90 1.53 -17.59 -11.79
CA ARG A 90 0.83 -18.02 -13.01
C ARG A 90 -0.54 -17.38 -13.17
N LYS A 91 -1.25 -17.10 -12.06
CA LYS A 91 -2.63 -16.62 -12.07
C LYS A 91 -2.75 -15.11 -12.12
N ILE A 92 -1.90 -14.40 -11.39
CA ILE A 92 -1.99 -12.94 -11.24
C ILE A 92 -0.66 -12.22 -11.54
N HIS A 93 0.38 -12.96 -11.97
CA HIS A 93 1.68 -12.42 -12.43
C HIS A 93 2.61 -11.87 -11.36
N TYR A 94 2.22 -11.93 -10.08
CA TYR A 94 3.09 -11.53 -8.99
C TYR A 94 2.77 -12.19 -7.64
N VAL A 95 3.73 -12.09 -6.72
CA VAL A 95 3.63 -12.52 -5.32
C VAL A 95 4.05 -11.41 -4.39
N ILE A 96 3.31 -11.17 -3.32
CA ILE A 96 3.75 -10.28 -2.22
C ILE A 96 3.79 -11.11 -0.95
N GLU A 97 4.95 -11.19 -0.31
CA GLU A 97 5.08 -11.89 0.96
C GLU A 97 4.28 -11.17 2.07
N PRO A 98 3.73 -11.91 3.04
CA PRO A 98 2.85 -11.34 4.04
C PRO A 98 3.39 -10.12 4.82
N PRO A 99 4.69 -10.04 5.19
CA PRO A 99 5.25 -8.86 5.84
C PRO A 99 5.17 -7.57 5.00
N TYR A 100 5.09 -7.68 3.68
CA TYR A 100 5.09 -6.54 2.75
C TYR A 100 3.69 -6.17 2.27
N LEU A 101 2.65 -6.91 2.66
CA LEU A 101 1.26 -6.57 2.35
C LEU A 101 0.84 -5.29 3.05
N TRP A 102 -0.01 -4.51 2.39
CA TRP A 102 -0.64 -3.32 2.95
C TRP A 102 -1.32 -3.57 4.29
N SER A 103 -1.99 -4.71 4.45
CA SER A 103 -2.61 -5.10 5.71
C SER A 103 -1.60 -5.17 6.88
N ASN A 104 -0.37 -5.64 6.63
CA ASN A 104 0.71 -5.64 7.62
C ASN A 104 1.26 -4.24 7.86
N ILE A 105 1.58 -3.52 6.79
CA ILE A 105 2.13 -2.16 6.87
C ILE A 105 1.16 -1.22 7.61
N ALA A 106 -0.15 -1.31 7.34
CA ALA A 106 -1.17 -0.54 8.02
C ALA A 106 -1.29 -0.91 9.51
N GLU A 107 -1.12 -2.19 9.87
CA GLU A 107 -1.14 -2.61 11.27
C GLU A 107 0.12 -2.15 12.03
N LEU A 108 1.31 -2.23 11.41
CA LEU A 108 2.54 -1.66 11.95
C LEU A 108 2.38 -0.15 12.20
N ALA A 109 1.75 0.56 11.27
CA ALA A 109 1.44 1.99 11.39
C ALA A 109 0.48 2.27 12.56
N ARG A 110 -0.64 1.52 12.63
CA ARG A 110 -1.64 1.63 13.69
C ARG A 110 -1.04 1.38 15.08
N MET A 111 -0.09 0.44 15.17
CA MET A 111 0.61 0.10 16.41
C MET A 111 1.86 0.96 16.67
N GLN A 112 2.17 1.91 15.78
CA GLN A 112 3.34 2.79 15.88
C GLN A 112 4.66 2.00 16.07
N LYS A 113 4.83 0.91 15.32
CA LYS A 113 6.02 0.04 15.41
C LYS A 113 7.25 0.74 14.83
N GLY A 114 8.39 0.61 15.50
CA GLY A 114 9.67 1.18 15.07
C GLY A 114 10.27 0.55 13.81
N GLU A 115 9.78 -0.62 13.41
CA GLU A 115 10.26 -1.35 12.23
C GLU A 115 9.52 -1.01 10.94
N LEU A 116 8.46 -0.19 10.98
CA LEU A 116 7.63 0.11 9.82
C LEU A 116 8.44 0.63 8.62
N LEU A 117 9.34 1.59 8.83
CA LEU A 117 10.15 2.17 7.76
C LEU A 117 11.05 1.12 7.12
N GLY A 118 11.72 0.29 7.91
CA GLY A 118 12.53 -0.83 7.41
C GLY A 118 11.71 -1.83 6.61
N THR A 119 10.60 -2.31 7.17
CA THR A 119 9.70 -3.27 6.51
C THR A 119 9.15 -2.71 5.18
N LEU A 120 8.83 -1.42 5.14
CA LEU A 120 8.35 -0.74 3.94
C LEU A 120 9.43 -0.63 2.86
N GLN A 121 10.66 -0.28 3.24
CA GLN A 121 11.80 -0.22 2.33
C GLN A 121 12.12 -1.59 1.73
N ASP A 122 12.15 -2.63 2.58
CA ASP A 122 12.37 -4.00 2.16
C ASP A 122 11.23 -4.50 1.26
N GLY A 123 9.99 -4.13 1.59
CA GLY A 123 8.82 -4.48 0.78
C GLY A 123 8.84 -3.86 -0.61
N PHE A 124 9.16 -2.57 -0.75
CA PHE A 124 9.30 -1.97 -2.08
C PHE A 124 10.41 -2.61 -2.90
N LYS A 125 11.56 -2.86 -2.28
CA LYS A 125 12.66 -3.55 -2.94
C LYS A 125 12.27 -4.98 -3.35
N TYR A 126 11.56 -5.71 -2.50
CA TYR A 126 11.06 -7.03 -2.80
C TYR A 126 10.11 -6.98 -4.01
N ILE A 127 9.19 -6.02 -4.02
CA ILE A 127 8.20 -5.90 -5.09
C ILE A 127 8.86 -5.64 -6.44
N GLU A 128 9.85 -4.76 -6.51
CA GLU A 128 10.54 -4.46 -7.76
C GLU A 128 11.40 -5.62 -8.27
N ASN A 129 12.03 -6.38 -7.37
CA ASN A 129 13.07 -7.35 -7.72
C ASN A 129 12.60 -8.81 -7.74
N HIS A 130 11.56 -9.14 -6.98
CA HIS A 130 11.17 -10.52 -6.71
C HIS A 130 9.68 -10.78 -6.91
N SER A 131 8.80 -9.78 -6.80
CA SER A 131 7.36 -10.05 -6.89
C SER A 131 6.92 -10.53 -8.27
N PHE A 132 7.56 -10.10 -9.36
CA PHE A 132 7.16 -10.39 -10.73
C PHE A 132 8.15 -11.35 -11.44
N ASP A 133 7.73 -11.96 -12.56
CA ASP A 133 8.61 -12.79 -13.39
C ASP A 133 9.75 -12.00 -14.05
N SER A 134 9.50 -10.71 -14.31
CA SER A 134 10.48 -9.75 -14.80
C SER A 134 10.70 -8.66 -13.75
N THR A 135 11.93 -8.17 -13.61
CA THR A 135 12.21 -7.03 -12.72
C THR A 135 11.50 -5.77 -13.21
N PHE A 136 10.71 -5.15 -12.35
CA PHE A 136 10.07 -3.84 -12.60
C PHE A 136 10.84 -2.76 -11.84
N GLN A 137 12.04 -2.43 -12.32
CA GLN A 137 12.86 -1.39 -11.70
C GLN A 137 12.19 -0.02 -11.81
N GLY A 138 12.12 0.71 -10.70
CA GLY A 138 11.59 2.07 -10.65
C GLY A 138 10.07 2.16 -10.46
N LEU A 139 9.42 1.10 -9.99
CA LEU A 139 8.00 1.13 -9.63
C LEU A 139 7.73 2.05 -8.43
N PHE A 140 8.71 2.14 -7.53
CA PHE A 140 8.71 2.98 -6.34
C PHE A 140 9.91 3.95 -6.31
N SER A 141 10.50 4.30 -7.46
CA SER A 141 11.66 5.23 -7.50
C SER A 141 11.32 6.65 -7.10
N GLU A 142 10.06 7.06 -7.30
CA GLU A 142 9.61 8.43 -7.03
C GLU A 142 9.48 8.73 -5.51
N ILE A 143 9.33 7.68 -4.69
CA ILE A 143 9.17 7.84 -3.24
C ILE A 143 10.52 7.81 -2.52
N ASN A 144 10.88 8.92 -1.88
CA ASN A 144 12.10 9.00 -1.07
C ASN A 144 11.83 8.81 0.44
N LEU A 145 11.76 7.56 0.89
CA LEU A 145 11.57 7.22 2.31
C LEU A 145 12.71 7.69 3.25
N SER A 146 13.83 8.17 2.71
CA SER A 146 14.95 8.72 3.46
C SER A 146 14.98 10.25 3.51
N SER A 147 13.94 10.92 3.00
CA SER A 147 13.86 12.38 2.92
C SER A 147 13.91 13.05 4.30
N ASP A 148 14.72 14.10 4.42
CA ASP A 148 14.74 14.96 5.62
C ASP A 148 13.41 15.67 5.86
N LYS A 149 12.55 15.74 4.84
CA LYS A 149 11.19 16.27 4.97
C LYS A 149 10.28 15.34 5.77
N LEU A 150 10.62 14.04 5.88
CA LEU A 150 9.93 13.10 6.75
C LEU A 150 10.46 13.15 8.19
N GLY A 151 11.72 13.52 8.37
CA GLY A 151 12.44 13.55 9.65
C GLY A 151 13.94 13.45 9.41
N ARG A 152 14.75 13.86 10.39
CA ARG A 152 16.22 13.81 10.31
C ARG A 152 16.78 12.49 10.83
N THR A 153 16.08 11.84 11.75
CA THR A 153 16.45 10.51 12.26
C THR A 153 15.55 9.43 11.70
N TYR A 154 15.98 8.17 11.80
CA TYR A 154 15.18 7.02 11.41
C TYR A 154 13.86 6.97 12.19
N GLU A 155 13.90 7.25 13.50
CA GLU A 155 12.74 7.22 14.39
C GLU A 155 11.72 8.30 14.02
N GLU A 156 12.18 9.52 13.72
CA GLU A 156 11.31 10.61 13.26
C GLU A 156 10.61 10.26 11.94
N ARG A 157 11.37 9.74 10.97
CA ARG A 157 10.84 9.30 9.67
C ARG A 157 9.82 8.17 9.84
N ASN A 158 10.16 7.17 10.66
CA ASN A 158 9.28 6.04 10.95
C ASN A 158 7.97 6.51 11.59
N ALA A 159 8.02 7.33 12.64
CA ALA A 159 6.84 7.85 13.32
C ALA A 159 5.95 8.68 12.38
N ARG A 160 6.57 9.47 11.50
CA ARG A 160 5.83 10.24 10.49
C ARG A 160 5.17 9.34 9.46
N LEU A 161 5.87 8.32 8.96
CA LEU A 161 5.30 7.33 8.04
C LEU A 161 4.16 6.53 8.69
N CYS A 162 4.29 6.12 9.95
CA CYS A 162 3.18 5.51 10.70
C CYS A 162 1.95 6.41 10.70
N THR A 163 2.13 7.71 10.99
CA THR A 163 1.03 8.68 11.00
C THR A 163 0.38 8.81 9.62
N ILE A 164 1.19 8.94 8.57
CA ILE A 164 0.71 9.08 7.18
C ILE A 164 -0.08 7.84 6.76
N ILE A 165 0.51 6.67 6.88
CA ILE A 165 -0.10 5.40 6.47
C ILE A 165 -1.37 5.13 7.26
N GLN A 166 -1.37 5.39 8.58
CA GLN A 166 -2.56 5.25 9.41
C GLN A 166 -3.71 6.14 8.90
N LYS A 167 -3.44 7.42 8.61
CA LYS A 167 -4.46 8.34 8.11
C LYS A 167 -4.98 7.96 6.74
N ILE A 168 -4.11 7.50 5.85
CA ILE A 168 -4.49 6.96 4.54
C ILE A 168 -5.38 5.74 4.73
N ALA A 169 -5.00 4.79 5.61
CA ALA A 169 -5.80 3.61 5.91
C ALA A 169 -7.20 3.98 6.45
N GLU A 170 -7.28 4.90 7.42
CA GLU A 170 -8.55 5.43 7.98
C GLU A 170 -9.40 6.17 6.94
N GLY A 171 -8.76 6.89 6.02
CA GLY A 171 -9.43 7.64 4.96
C GLY A 171 -10.07 6.73 3.93
N ILE A 172 -9.33 5.71 3.48
CA ILE A 172 -9.78 4.80 2.43
C ILE A 172 -10.69 3.70 3.00
N SER A 173 -10.58 3.31 4.28
CA SER A 173 -11.45 2.28 4.89
C SER A 173 -12.94 2.64 4.86
N LYS A 174 -13.26 3.93 4.63
CA LYS A 174 -14.62 4.44 4.46
C LYS A 174 -15.21 4.15 3.08
N PHE A 175 -14.39 3.64 2.16
CA PHE A 175 -14.75 3.33 0.78
C PHE A 175 -14.54 1.84 0.55
N SER A 176 -15.38 1.23 -0.29
CA SER A 176 -15.27 -0.21 -0.53
C SER A 176 -13.95 -0.56 -1.22
N THR A 177 -13.43 -1.77 -1.00
CA THR A 177 -12.15 -2.25 -1.55
C THR A 177 -12.26 -2.68 -3.02
N ASN A 178 -13.24 -2.16 -3.76
CA ASN A 178 -13.43 -2.56 -5.15
C ASN A 178 -12.27 -1.98 -5.99
N THR A 179 -11.58 -2.86 -6.70
CA THR A 179 -10.40 -2.58 -7.54
C THR A 179 -10.58 -1.34 -8.43
N ASP A 180 -11.79 -1.17 -8.97
CA ASP A 180 -12.15 -0.04 -9.84
C ASP A 180 -12.07 1.32 -9.09
N ILE A 181 -12.45 1.38 -7.82
CA ILE A 181 -12.45 2.64 -7.05
C ILE A 181 -11.04 3.12 -6.75
N LEU A 182 -10.13 2.19 -6.44
CA LEU A 182 -8.74 2.54 -6.15
C LEU A 182 -8.06 3.07 -7.41
N GLY A 183 -8.34 2.47 -8.58
CA GLY A 183 -7.89 2.97 -9.88
C GLY A 183 -8.41 4.39 -10.16
N ASP A 184 -9.70 4.62 -10.00
CA ASP A 184 -10.31 5.94 -10.24
C ASP A 184 -9.79 7.01 -9.26
N ALA A 185 -9.58 6.65 -7.99
CA ALA A 185 -9.00 7.55 -7.01
C ALA A 185 -7.54 7.91 -7.34
N TYR A 186 -6.79 6.95 -7.89
CA TYR A 186 -5.44 7.15 -8.39
C TYR A 186 -5.43 8.14 -9.56
N GLU A 187 -6.31 7.96 -10.55
CA GLU A 187 -6.47 8.89 -11.68
C GLU A 187 -6.90 10.30 -11.23
N TYR A 188 -7.86 10.38 -10.30
CA TYR A 188 -8.29 11.67 -9.75
C TYR A 188 -7.15 12.40 -9.05
N LEU A 189 -6.35 11.70 -8.24
CA LEU A 189 -5.20 12.30 -7.57
C LEU A 189 -4.17 12.81 -8.58
N ILE A 190 -3.84 12.02 -9.61
CA ILE A 190 -2.98 12.48 -10.70
C ILE A 190 -3.53 13.77 -11.31
N GLY A 191 -4.83 13.83 -11.61
CA GLY A 191 -5.50 15.01 -12.14
C GLY A 191 -5.45 16.23 -11.21
N GLN A 192 -5.69 16.05 -9.90
CA GLN A 192 -5.64 17.13 -8.91
C GLN A 192 -4.23 17.68 -8.73
N PHE A 193 -3.22 16.81 -8.65
CA PHE A 193 -1.83 17.26 -8.55
C PHE A 193 -1.33 17.89 -9.87
N ALA A 194 -1.80 17.42 -11.03
CA ALA A 194 -1.52 18.08 -12.31
C ALA A 194 -2.15 19.49 -12.39
N ALA A 195 -3.38 19.66 -11.88
CA ALA A 195 -4.05 20.96 -11.82
C ALA A 195 -3.45 21.90 -10.76
N GLY A 196 -3.02 21.36 -9.61
CA GLY A 196 -2.47 22.10 -8.47
C GLY A 196 -0.97 22.45 -8.60
N SER A 197 -0.20 21.72 -9.41
CA SER A 197 1.25 21.94 -9.59
C SER A 197 1.59 23.16 -10.47
N GLY A 198 0.60 23.86 -11.03
CA GLY A 198 0.82 25.11 -11.78
C GLY A 198 1.65 24.97 -13.05
N LYS A 199 2.10 23.77 -13.42
CA LYS A 199 2.70 23.49 -14.72
C LYS A 199 1.60 23.38 -15.76
N LYS A 200 1.16 24.52 -16.28
CA LYS A 200 0.60 24.57 -17.63
C LYS A 200 1.63 23.92 -18.55
N ALA A 201 1.30 22.74 -19.07
CA ALA A 201 2.08 22.07 -20.10
C ALA A 201 2.40 23.09 -21.21
N GLY A 202 3.68 23.22 -21.52
CA GLY A 202 4.17 23.71 -22.80
C GLY A 202 4.47 22.49 -23.68
#